data_AF-A0A3D4PKX5-F1
#
_entry.id   AF-A0A3D4PKX5-F1
#
_cell.length_a   1.000
_cell.length_b   1.000
_cell.length_c   1.000
_cell.angle_alpha   90.00
_cell.angle_beta   90.00
_cell.angle_gamma   90.00
#
_symmetry.space_group_name_H-M   'P 1'
#
loop_
_entity.id
_entity.type
_entity.pdbx_description
1 polymer ?
#
loop_
_entity_poly.entity_id
_entity_poly.type
_entity_poly.pdbx_seq_one_letter_code
_entity_poly.pdbx_strand_id
1 'polypeptide(L)'
;MIEPIIADQSVRHRPIRDGRVWLAVGLGTGLSPFAPGTFGTILGLPLVWGLSSLGVIGFWLIPVTILLFAVGVPICSSGAKHFERKDPPWVVFDEIAAFPILYILSPFTIT
;
A
#
# COMPACT_ATOMS: atom_id res chain seq x y z
N MET A 1 -13.72 -25.99 6.34
CA MET A 1 -13.64 -24.54 6.05
C MET A 1 -12.20 -23.98 6.20
N ILE A 2 -11.15 -24.81 6.24
CA ILE A 2 -9.76 -24.39 6.54
C ILE A 2 -8.89 -24.29 5.26
N GLU A 3 -9.24 -25.04 4.20
CA GLU A 3 -8.47 -25.06 2.95
C GLU A 3 -8.24 -23.72 2.24
N PRO A 4 -9.20 -22.78 2.14
CA PRO A 4 -8.96 -21.54 1.37
C PRO A 4 -7.93 -20.62 2.04
N ILE A 5 -7.75 -20.71 3.37
CA ILE A 5 -6.77 -19.91 4.12
C ILE A 5 -5.36 -20.45 3.89
N ILE A 6 -5.19 -21.77 3.87
CA ILE A 6 -3.88 -22.42 3.67
C ILE A 6 -3.37 -22.18 2.24
N ALA A 7 -4.27 -22.26 1.24
CA ALA A 7 -3.92 -21.98 -0.15
C ALA A 7 -3.51 -20.51 -0.36
N ASP A 8 -4.10 -19.58 0.36
CA ASP A 8 -3.74 -18.15 0.30
C ASP A 8 -2.35 -17.89 0.90
N GLN A 9 -2.05 -18.51 2.05
CA GLN A 9 -0.75 -18.41 2.70
C GLN A 9 0.39 -19.00 1.85
N SER A 10 0.17 -20.09 1.13
CA SER A 10 1.23 -20.69 0.30
C SER A 10 1.65 -19.78 -0.86
N VAL A 11 0.68 -19.09 -1.46
CA VAL A 11 0.92 -18.17 -2.59
C VAL A 11 1.57 -16.88 -2.11
N ARG A 12 1.26 -16.43 -0.90
CA ARG A 12 1.88 -15.27 -0.24
C ARG A 12 3.40 -15.36 -0.11
N HIS A 13 3.94 -16.55 0.13
CA HIS A 13 5.36 -16.76 0.37
C HIS A 13 6.19 -16.94 -0.92
N ARG A 14 5.61 -16.63 -2.09
CA ARG A 14 6.37 -16.60 -3.34
C ARG A 14 7.55 -15.62 -3.25
N PRO A 15 8.73 -15.99 -3.75
CA PRO A 15 9.92 -15.15 -3.64
C PRO A 15 9.77 -13.88 -4.47
N ILE A 16 9.86 -12.73 -3.80
CA ILE A 16 9.77 -11.41 -4.42
C ILE A 16 11.16 -10.98 -4.92
N ARG A 17 11.32 -10.82 -6.23
CA ARG A 17 12.54 -10.30 -6.87
C ARG A 17 12.32 -9.02 -7.69
N ASP A 18 11.07 -8.72 -8.00
CA ASP A 18 10.68 -7.52 -8.74
C ASP A 18 10.40 -6.37 -7.76
N GLY A 19 11.06 -5.23 -7.97
CA GLY A 19 10.85 -4.02 -7.15
C GLY A 19 9.41 -3.51 -7.18
N ARG A 20 8.66 -3.74 -8.27
CA ARG A 20 7.23 -3.38 -8.35
C ARG A 20 6.40 -4.21 -7.39
N VAL A 21 6.67 -5.51 -7.30
CA VAL A 21 5.97 -6.39 -6.37
C VAL A 21 6.37 -6.06 -4.93
N TRP A 22 7.64 -5.71 -4.69
CA TRP A 22 8.09 -5.26 -3.37
C TRP A 22 7.41 -3.98 -2.91
N LEU A 23 7.21 -3.01 -3.81
CA LEU A 23 6.41 -1.81 -3.56
C LEU A 23 4.92 -2.16 -3.39
N ALA A 24 4.38 -3.06 -4.21
CA ALA A 24 2.97 -3.47 -4.15
C ALA A 24 2.60 -4.02 -2.77
N VAL A 25 3.51 -4.74 -2.12
CA VAL A 25 3.31 -5.29 -0.76
C VAL A 25 3.72 -4.36 0.37
N GLY A 26 3.90 -3.06 0.07
CA GLY A 26 4.28 -2.07 1.08
C GLY A 26 5.64 -2.37 1.71
N LEU A 27 6.67 -2.65 0.91
CA LEU A 27 8.02 -2.96 1.42
C LEU A 27 8.07 -4.19 2.35
N GLY A 28 7.04 -5.04 2.29
CA GLY A 28 6.88 -6.23 3.13
C GLY A 28 5.89 -6.06 4.29
N THR A 29 5.38 -4.87 4.57
CA THR A 29 4.39 -4.67 5.65
C THR A 29 3.05 -5.35 5.35
N GLY A 30 2.65 -5.41 4.08
CA GLY A 30 1.51 -6.19 3.60
C GLY A 30 1.70 -7.71 3.83
N LEU A 31 2.92 -8.19 4.07
CA LEU A 31 3.18 -9.60 4.36
C LEU A 31 3.01 -9.96 5.86
N SER A 32 2.42 -9.07 6.68
CA SER A 32 2.10 -9.34 8.09
C SER A 32 1.08 -10.48 8.30
N PRO A 33 1.36 -11.51 9.14
CA PRO A 33 0.50 -12.69 9.31
C PRO A 33 -0.87 -12.42 9.96
N PHE A 34 -1.03 -11.30 10.68
CA PHE A 34 -2.24 -11.03 11.47
C PHE A 34 -3.25 -10.11 10.77
N ALA A 35 -2.77 -9.02 10.17
CA ALA A 35 -3.61 -7.99 9.57
C ALA A 35 -2.85 -7.27 8.44
N PRO A 36 -2.71 -7.91 7.27
CA PRO A 36 -1.87 -7.38 6.19
C PRO A 36 -2.25 -5.96 5.77
N GLY A 37 -3.55 -5.62 5.70
CA GLY A 37 -3.98 -4.25 5.42
C GLY A 37 -3.72 -3.24 6.55
N THR A 38 -3.89 -3.64 7.81
CA THR A 38 -3.60 -2.75 8.96
C THR A 38 -2.10 -2.44 9.09
N PHE A 39 -1.24 -3.43 8.90
CA PHE A 39 0.21 -3.19 8.90
C PHE A 39 0.68 -2.52 7.61
N GLY A 40 0.03 -2.82 6.48
CA GLY A 40 0.24 -2.18 5.19
C GLY A 40 0.08 -0.67 5.23
N THR A 41 -1.06 -0.23 5.79
CA THR A 41 -1.42 1.19 5.95
C THR A 41 -0.50 1.99 6.85
N ILE A 42 0.29 1.37 7.74
CA ILE A 42 1.25 2.10 8.61
C ILE A 42 2.23 2.94 7.78
N LEU A 43 2.58 2.50 6.56
CA LEU A 43 3.47 3.25 5.67
C LEU A 43 2.83 4.52 5.07
N GLY A 44 1.51 4.65 5.12
CA GLY A 44 0.83 5.88 4.73
C GLY A 44 1.11 7.07 5.66
N LEU A 45 1.35 6.81 6.95
CA LEU A 45 1.72 7.84 7.93
C LEU A 45 3.07 8.52 7.62
N PRO A 46 4.20 7.80 7.48
CA PRO A 46 5.48 8.40 7.13
C PRO A 46 5.46 9.01 5.72
N LEU A 47 4.65 8.49 4.79
CA LEU A 47 4.44 9.11 3.48
C LEU A 47 3.87 10.53 3.62
N VAL A 48 2.76 10.68 4.33
CA VAL A 48 2.13 11.99 4.53
C VAL A 48 2.99 12.92 5.37
N TRP A 49 3.65 12.40 6.41
CA TRP A 49 4.58 13.18 7.23
C TRP A 49 5.77 13.70 6.41
N GLY A 50 6.33 12.87 5.53
CA GLY A 50 7.40 13.28 4.61
C GLY A 50 6.93 14.35 3.62
N LEU A 51 5.75 14.18 3.02
CA LEU A 51 5.15 15.19 2.14
C LEU A 51 4.92 16.52 2.85
N SER A 52 4.37 16.47 4.07
CA SER A 52 4.14 17.65 4.91
C SER A 52 5.45 18.35 5.29
N SER A 53 6.49 17.59 5.63
CA SER A 53 7.83 18.11 5.93
C SER A 53 8.50 18.81 4.73
N LEU A 54 8.11 18.43 3.51
CA LEU A 54 8.54 19.08 2.26
C LEU A 54 7.65 20.28 1.87
N GLY A 55 6.69 20.67 2.71
CA GLY A 55 5.74 21.75 2.45
C GLY A 55 4.57 21.38 1.53
N VAL A 56 4.42 20.10 1.18
CA VAL A 56 3.29 19.60 0.38
C VAL A 56 2.11 19.30 1.30
N ILE A 57 1.29 20.31 1.53
CA ILE A 57 0.12 20.25 2.43
C ILE A 57 -1.16 20.75 1.74
N GLY A 58 -2.32 20.40 2.29
CA GLY A 58 -3.62 20.84 1.80
C GLY A 58 -3.84 20.48 0.33
N PHE A 59 -4.29 21.43 -0.49
CA PHE A 59 -4.60 21.21 -1.90
C PHE A 59 -3.40 20.77 -2.75
N TRP A 60 -2.15 21.04 -2.31
CA TRP A 60 -0.95 20.56 -3.01
C TRP A 60 -0.80 19.04 -3.00
N LEU A 61 -1.52 18.33 -2.11
CA LEU A 61 -1.56 16.88 -2.10
C LEU A 61 -2.41 16.29 -3.24
N ILE A 62 -3.28 17.06 -3.88
CA ILE A 62 -4.12 16.57 -5.00
C ILE A 62 -3.26 16.03 -6.17
N PRO A 63 -2.32 16.81 -6.76
CA PRO A 63 -1.49 16.29 -7.85
C PRO A 63 -0.62 15.11 -7.42
N VAL A 64 -0.12 15.11 -6.17
CA VAL A 64 0.65 13.99 -5.61
C VAL A 64 -0.19 12.74 -5.49
N THR A 65 -1.42 12.87 -5.01
CA THR A 65 -2.38 11.76 -4.89
C THR A 65 -2.66 11.15 -6.26
N ILE A 66 -2.97 11.98 -7.26
CA ILE A 66 -3.22 11.52 -8.63
C ILE A 66 -2.01 10.75 -9.17
N LEU A 67 -0.80 11.26 -8.94
CA LEU A 67 0.44 10.60 -9.36
C LEU A 67 0.64 9.25 -8.64
N LEU A 68 0.40 9.20 -7.32
CA LEU A 68 0.51 7.97 -6.54
C LEU A 68 -0.46 6.89 -7.05
N PHE A 69 -1.70 7.24 -7.37
CA PHE A 69 -2.65 6.27 -7.96
C PHE A 69 -2.27 5.89 -9.39
N ALA A 70 -1.82 6.83 -10.22
CA ALA A 70 -1.39 6.55 -11.58
C ALA A 70 -0.22 5.56 -11.63
N VAL A 71 0.75 5.69 -10.72
CA VAL A 71 1.87 4.76 -10.56
C VAL A 71 1.45 3.51 -9.77
N GLY A 72 0.49 3.63 -8.86
CA GLY A 72 -0.02 2.55 -8.03
C GLY A 72 -0.75 1.47 -8.81
N VAL A 73 -1.56 1.83 -9.82
CA VAL A 73 -2.28 0.86 -10.65
C VAL A 73 -1.36 -0.21 -11.27
N PRO A 74 -0.27 0.14 -12.01
CA PRO A 74 0.64 -0.86 -12.55
C PRO A 74 1.44 -1.61 -11.46
N ILE A 75 1.70 -0.99 -10.31
CA ILE A 75 2.35 -1.63 -9.16
C ILE A 75 1.43 -2.72 -8.58
N CYS A 76 0.20 -2.38 -8.22
CA CYS A 76 -0.79 -3.33 -7.69
C CYS A 76 -1.10 -4.43 -8.71
N SER A 77 -1.19 -4.09 -10.01
CA SER A 77 -1.37 -5.09 -11.08
C SER A 77 -0.19 -6.06 -11.15
N SER A 78 1.04 -5.59 -10.97
CA SER A 78 2.23 -6.45 -10.93
C SER A 78 2.19 -7.39 -9.71
N GLY A 79 1.76 -6.90 -8.56
CA GLY A 79 1.54 -7.71 -7.36
C GLY A 79 0.48 -8.80 -7.58
N ALA A 80 -0.72 -8.42 -8.05
CA ALA A 80 -1.80 -9.37 -8.34
C ALA A 80 -1.38 -10.47 -9.33
N LYS A 81 -0.62 -10.12 -10.37
CA LYS A 81 -0.05 -11.09 -11.33
C LYS A 81 0.97 -12.01 -10.68
N HIS A 82 1.89 -11.48 -9.87
CA HIS A 82 2.92 -12.27 -9.19
C HIS A 82 2.34 -13.33 -8.26
N PHE A 83 1.31 -12.93 -7.51
CA PHE A 83 0.59 -13.81 -6.59
C PHE A 83 -0.53 -14.60 -7.27
N GLU A 84 -0.72 -14.50 -8.60
CA GLU A 84 -1.77 -15.22 -9.33
C GLU A 84 -3.16 -15.12 -8.67
N ARG A 85 -3.41 -14.00 -8.00
CA ARG A 85 -4.60 -13.77 -7.19
C ARG A 85 -5.15 -12.41 -7.53
N LYS A 86 -6.45 -12.36 -7.78
CA LYS A 86 -7.16 -11.10 -7.93
C LYS A 86 -7.31 -10.49 -6.53
N ASP A 87 -6.90 -9.23 -6.41
CA ASP A 87 -7.01 -8.42 -5.18
C ASP A 87 -6.47 -9.13 -3.92
N PRO A 88 -5.18 -9.54 -3.89
CA PRO A 88 -4.60 -10.21 -2.74
C PRO A 88 -4.48 -9.24 -1.55
N PRO A 89 -4.82 -9.68 -0.32
CA PRO A 89 -4.91 -8.79 0.84
C PRO A 89 -3.56 -8.21 1.31
N TRP A 90 -2.45 -8.71 0.78
CA TRP A 90 -1.10 -8.21 1.06
C TRP A 90 -0.56 -7.26 -0.01
N VAL A 91 -1.31 -6.99 -1.09
CA VAL A 91 -1.02 -5.86 -1.99
C VAL A 91 -1.76 -4.65 -1.43
N VAL A 92 -0.98 -3.73 -0.87
CA VAL A 92 -1.47 -2.64 0.01
C VAL A 92 -1.02 -1.25 -0.45
N PHE A 93 -0.42 -1.16 -1.64
CA PHE A 93 0.09 0.11 -2.15
C PHE A 93 -1.03 1.14 -2.38
N ASP A 94 -2.21 0.69 -2.79
CA ASP A 94 -3.41 1.52 -2.91
C ASP A 94 -3.90 2.04 -1.55
N GLU A 95 -3.83 1.21 -0.50
CA GLU A 95 -4.13 1.63 0.87
C GLU A 95 -3.17 2.70 1.36
N ILE A 96 -1.87 2.57 1.04
CA ILE A 96 -0.84 3.58 1.34
C ILE A 96 -1.09 4.87 0.53
N ALA A 97 -1.40 4.75 -0.77
CA ALA A 97 -1.66 5.87 -1.67
C ALA A 97 -2.93 6.66 -1.31
N ALA A 98 -3.85 6.08 -0.54
CA ALA A 98 -5.03 6.76 -0.05
C ALA A 98 -4.77 7.74 1.12
N PHE A 99 -3.64 7.63 1.82
CA PHE A 99 -3.36 8.47 3.01
C PHE A 99 -3.31 9.98 2.74
N PRO A 100 -2.73 10.47 1.62
CA PRO A 100 -2.85 11.87 1.24
C PRO A 100 -4.29 12.38 1.17
N ILE A 101 -5.23 11.56 0.71
CA ILE A 101 -6.67 11.90 0.69
C ILE A 101 -7.19 12.05 2.11
N LEU A 102 -6.87 11.09 2.99
CA LEU A 102 -7.27 11.14 4.41
C LEU A 102 -6.73 12.40 5.09
N TYR A 103 -5.49 12.79 4.80
CA TYR A 103 -4.88 13.98 5.36
C TYR A 103 -5.48 15.28 4.82
N ILE A 104 -5.91 15.32 3.55
CA ILE A 104 -6.66 16.47 3.00
C ILE A 104 -8.00 16.64 3.74
N LEU A 105 -8.73 15.55 3.98
CA LEU A 105 -10.07 15.57 4.57
C LEU A 105 -10.06 15.79 6.09
N SER A 106 -9.08 15.22 6.77
CA SER A 106 -8.90 15.33 8.21
C SER A 106 -7.43 15.66 8.49
N PRO A 107 -7.04 16.93 8.36
CA PRO A 107 -5.68 17.34 8.67
C PRO A 107 -5.46 17.19 10.18
N PHE A 108 -4.64 16.22 10.56
CA PHE A 108 -4.17 16.07 11.94
C PHE A 108 -2.77 16.65 12.07
N THR A 109 -2.56 17.50 13.05
CA THR A 109 -1.24 18.05 13.38
C THR A 109 -0.47 17.00 14.18
N ILE A 110 0.58 16.43 13.59
CA ILE A 110 1.56 15.63 14.33
C ILE A 110 2.53 16.64 14.95
N THR A 111 2.21 17.10 16.16
CA THR A 111 3.06 18.00 16.97
C THR A 111 3.61 17.25 18.17
#